data_AF-A0ABD5PFQ2-F1
#
_entry.id   AF-A0ABD5PFQ2-F1
#
_cell.length_a   1.000
_cell.length_b   1.000
_cell.length_c   1.000
_cell.angle_alpha   90.00
_cell.angle_beta   90.00
_cell.angle_gamma   90.00
#
_symmetry.space_group_name_H-M   'P 1'
#
loop_
_entity.id
_entity.type
_entity.pdbx_description
1 polymer ?
#
loop_
_entity_poly.entity_id
_entity_poly.type
_entity_poly.pdbx_seq_one_letter_code
_entity_poly.pdbx_strand_id
1 'polypeptide(L)'
;MSLRAERGTVNYAVLDLTLDAEAARDRVVDRVSGVSVRSADDRYEFLTPSGFHLAELSNATLPDGEHGSRLTYRTAMVSPVAASARRKAEAVCAALAPYRYRPGKRPRR
;
A
#
# COMPACT_ATOMS: atom_id res chain seq x y z
N MET A 1 22.17 -25.10 -1.46
CA MET A 1 20.77 -25.41 -1.85
C MET A 1 19.86 -24.40 -1.17
N SER A 2 19.46 -23.36 -1.89
CA SER A 2 18.64 -22.27 -1.34
C SER A 2 17.18 -22.69 -1.30
N LEU A 3 16.56 -22.62 -0.12
CA LEU A 3 15.12 -22.80 0.04
C LEU A 3 14.39 -21.75 -0.81
N ARG A 4 13.85 -22.16 -1.96
CA ARG A 4 12.77 -21.44 -2.62
C ARG A 4 11.53 -21.66 -1.78
N ALA A 5 11.28 -20.74 -0.85
CA ALA A 5 9.98 -20.64 -0.21
C ALA A 5 8.95 -20.43 -1.31
N GLU A 6 8.13 -21.45 -1.55
CA GLU A 6 6.89 -21.34 -2.31
C GLU A 6 6.02 -20.32 -1.57
N ARG A 7 6.14 -19.05 -1.96
CA ARG A 7 5.19 -18.02 -1.58
C ARG A 7 3.86 -18.43 -2.21
N GLY A 8 3.04 -19.13 -1.42
CA GLY A 8 1.64 -19.35 -1.77
C GLY A 8 1.07 -18.05 -2.31
N THR A 9 0.30 -18.14 -3.40
CA THR A 9 -0.19 -17.02 -4.21
C THR A 9 -1.06 -16.09 -3.36
N VAL A 10 -0.42 -15.27 -2.53
CA VAL A 10 -1.06 -14.19 -1.83
C VAL A 10 -1.37 -13.17 -2.92
N ASN A 11 -2.65 -13.00 -3.21
CA ASN A 11 -3.08 -12.00 -4.16
C ASN A 11 -2.74 -10.62 -3.58
N TYR A 12 -1.74 -9.97 -4.19
CA TYR A 12 -1.41 -8.57 -3.94
C TYR A 12 -2.01 -7.74 -5.07
N ALA A 13 -2.47 -6.54 -4.75
CA ALA A 13 -2.78 -5.52 -5.72
C ALA A 13 -1.83 -4.33 -5.55
N VAL A 14 -1.64 -3.62 -6.65
CA VAL A 14 -0.75 -2.45 -6.73
C VAL A 14 -1.59 -1.23 -7.08
N LEU A 15 -1.28 -0.11 -6.44
CA LEU A 15 -1.90 1.18 -6.66
C LEU A 15 -0.81 2.25 -6.75
N ASP A 16 -0.64 2.83 -7.93
CA ASP A 16 0.24 3.99 -8.12
C ASP A 16 -0.47 5.27 -7.64
N LEU A 17 0.28 6.13 -6.98
CA LEU A 17 -0.19 7.34 -6.30
C LEU A 17 0.59 8.56 -6.77
N THR A 18 -0.10 9.69 -6.89
CA THR A 18 0.52 10.98 -7.24
C THR A 18 1.23 11.65 -6.06
N LEU A 19 1.14 11.08 -4.87
CA LEU A 19 1.86 11.56 -3.69
C LEU A 19 3.19 10.81 -3.57
N ASP A 20 4.21 11.46 -3.02
CA ASP A 20 5.40 10.78 -2.52
C ASP A 20 5.06 9.84 -1.35
N ALA A 21 5.98 8.93 -1.02
CA ALA A 21 5.72 7.90 -0.02
C ALA A 21 5.54 8.47 1.40
N GLU A 22 6.17 9.60 1.74
CA GLU A 22 6.04 10.20 3.07
C GLU A 22 4.66 10.86 3.22
N ALA A 23 4.25 11.68 2.24
CA ALA A 23 2.93 12.29 2.23
C ALA A 23 1.81 11.23 2.19
N ALA A 24 1.98 10.17 1.39
CA ALA A 24 1.01 9.08 1.37
C ALA A 24 0.96 8.32 2.71
N ARG A 25 2.10 8.12 3.39
CA ARG A 25 2.14 7.54 4.74
C ARG A 25 1.38 8.39 5.74
N ASP A 26 1.57 9.70 5.74
CA ASP A 26 0.86 10.59 6.65
C ASP A 26 -0.66 10.56 6.43
N ARG A 27 -1.11 10.48 5.17
CA ARG A 27 -2.54 10.31 4.86
C ARG A 27 -3.13 9.02 5.40
N VAL A 28 -2.35 7.94 5.42
CA VAL A 28 -2.80 6.66 5.98
C VAL A 28 -2.87 6.74 7.50
N VAL A 29 -1.86 7.29 8.16
CA VAL A 29 -1.83 7.41 9.63
C VAL A 29 -2.95 8.31 10.14
N ASP A 30 -3.23 9.41 9.44
CA ASP A 30 -4.31 10.36 9.79
C ASP A 30 -5.71 9.73 9.66
N ARG A 31 -5.94 8.91 8.62
CA ARG A 31 -7.27 8.39 8.28
C ARG A 31 -7.55 6.98 8.81
N VAL A 32 -6.52 6.20 9.11
CA VAL A 32 -6.66 4.78 9.45
C VAL A 32 -6.12 4.53 10.86
N SER A 33 -7.02 4.55 11.83
CA SER A 33 -6.69 4.27 13.23
C SER A 33 -6.18 2.85 13.46
N GLY A 34 -5.23 2.70 14.39
CA GLY A 34 -4.73 1.39 14.82
C GLY A 34 -3.93 0.67 13.73
N VAL A 35 -3.22 1.42 12.89
CA VAL A 35 -2.20 0.90 11.98
C VAL A 35 -0.84 1.26 12.57
N SER A 36 0.06 0.29 12.62
CA SER A 36 1.46 0.49 12.94
C SER A 36 2.22 0.71 11.65
N VAL A 37 3.10 1.71 11.62
CA VAL A 37 3.98 1.97 10.49
C VAL A 37 5.39 1.58 10.86
N ARG A 38 6.03 0.78 10.02
CA ARG A 38 7.46 0.49 10.12
C ARG A 38 8.16 1.08 8.89
N SER A 39 9.18 1.89 9.12
CA SER A 39 10.08 2.32 8.06
C SER A 39 11.17 1.27 7.88
N ALA A 40 11.42 0.85 6.65
CA ALA A 40 12.50 -0.08 6.29
C ALA A 40 13.13 0.42 4.99
N ASP A 41 14.41 0.81 5.02
CA ASP A 41 15.11 1.38 3.87
C ASP A 41 14.30 2.54 3.25
N ASP A 42 13.86 2.39 1.99
CA ASP A 42 13.10 3.37 1.20
C ASP A 42 11.59 3.06 1.10
N ARG A 43 11.04 2.34 2.08
CA ARG A 43 9.63 1.95 2.11
C ARG A 43 9.01 2.01 3.50
N TYR A 44 7.69 2.15 3.49
CA TYR A 44 6.83 2.12 4.67
C TYR A 44 5.96 0.86 4.63
N GLU A 45 6.06 0.04 5.67
CA GLU A 45 5.23 -1.13 5.88
C GLU A 45 4.10 -0.78 6.85
N PHE A 46 2.86 -1.01 6.42
CA PHE A 46 1.66 -0.89 7.25
C PHE A 46 1.31 -2.24 7.85
N LEU A 47 1.24 -2.28 9.18
CA LEU A 47 1.02 -3.47 9.98
C LEU A 47 -0.21 -3.25 10.87
N THR A 48 -0.89 -4.34 11.20
CA THR A 48 -1.81 -4.34 12.35
C THR A 48 -1.02 -4.29 13.66
N PRO A 49 -1.64 -3.92 14.81
CA PRO A 49 -0.97 -3.97 16.11
C PRO A 49 -0.48 -5.38 16.47
N SER A 50 -1.08 -6.42 15.90
CA SER A 50 -0.70 -7.82 16.07
C SER A 50 0.40 -8.28 15.10
N GLY A 51 0.98 -7.38 14.31
CA GLY A 51 2.09 -7.68 13.39
C GLY A 51 1.70 -8.21 12.01
N PHE A 52 0.40 -8.33 11.68
CA PHE A 52 -0.01 -8.70 10.31
C PHE A 52 0.30 -7.59 9.32
N HIS A 53 1.04 -7.94 8.26
CA HIS A 53 1.30 -7.06 7.13
C HIS A 53 0.04 -6.77 6.32
N LEU A 54 -0.27 -5.48 6.15
CA LEU A 54 -1.43 -4.97 5.42
C LEU A 54 -1.05 -4.51 4.02
N ALA A 55 -0.08 -3.60 3.95
CA ALA A 55 0.38 -2.96 2.73
C ALA A 55 1.80 -2.43 2.87
N GLU A 56 2.46 -2.24 1.75
CA GLU A 56 3.78 -1.64 1.64
C GLU A 56 3.67 -0.42 0.71
N LEU A 57 4.40 0.64 1.03
CA LEU A 57 4.44 1.87 0.26
C LEU A 57 5.89 2.23 -0.03
N SER A 58 6.22 2.43 -1.29
CA SER A 58 7.56 2.80 -1.75
C SER A 58 7.50 3.96 -2.72
N ASN A 59 8.60 4.70 -2.84
CA ASN A 59 8.72 5.72 -3.89
C ASN A 59 8.73 5.05 -5.27
N ALA A 60 8.10 5.69 -6.25
CA ALA A 60 8.01 5.18 -7.62
C ALA A 60 7.98 6.32 -8.63
N THR A 61 8.52 6.06 -9.82
CA THR A 61 8.29 6.92 -10.99
C THR A 61 7.01 6.47 -11.67
N LEU A 62 6.09 7.41 -11.87
CA LEU A 62 4.81 7.19 -12.52
C LEU A 62 4.99 7.02 -14.05
N PRO A 63 4.02 6.42 -14.75
CA PRO A 63 4.12 6.20 -16.21
C PRO A 63 4.30 7.46 -17.08
N ASP A 64 3.96 8.64 -16.58
CA ASP A 64 4.20 9.93 -17.23
C ASP A 64 5.57 10.56 -16.90
N GLY A 65 6.37 9.87 -16.08
CA GLY A 65 7.68 10.34 -15.63
C GLY A 65 7.63 11.18 -14.35
N GLU A 66 6.45 11.46 -13.79
CA GLU A 66 6.35 12.19 -12.54
C GLU A 66 6.78 11.33 -11.34
N HIS A 67 7.24 12.00 -10.28
CA HIS A 67 7.55 11.35 -9.02
C HIS A 67 6.27 11.10 -8.22
N GLY A 68 6.12 9.88 -7.70
CA GLY A 68 5.01 9.50 -6.85
C GLY A 68 5.39 8.32 -5.96
N SER A 69 4.39 7.53 -5.61
CA SER A 69 4.59 6.33 -4.78
C SER A 69 3.72 5.18 -5.24
N ARG A 70 4.11 3.98 -4.83
CA ARG A 70 3.43 2.74 -5.17
C ARG A 70 3.01 2.04 -3.88
N LEU A 71 1.70 1.88 -3.72
CA LEU A 71 1.12 1.06 -2.67
C LEU A 71 0.95 -0.38 -3.17
N THR A 72 1.55 -1.34 -2.50
CA THR A 72 1.31 -2.77 -2.69
C THR A 72 0.55 -3.31 -1.49
N TYR A 73 -0.68 -3.78 -1.68
CA TYR A 73 -1.53 -4.22 -0.58
C TYR A 73 -2.13 -5.61 -0.83
N ARG A 74 -2.44 -6.31 0.26
CA ARG A 74 -3.02 -7.66 0.18
C ARG A 74 -4.51 -7.60 -0.11
N THR A 75 -4.97 -8.30 -1.16
CA THR A 75 -6.40 -8.37 -1.53
C THR A 75 -7.09 -9.64 -1.03
N ALA A 76 -6.34 -10.74 -0.89
CA ALA A 76 -6.87 -11.98 -0.36
C ALA A 76 -6.18 -12.35 0.96
N MET A 77 -6.98 -12.44 2.02
CA MET A 77 -6.60 -13.10 3.27
C MET A 77 -7.60 -14.23 3.51
N VAL A 78 -7.13 -15.48 3.41
CA VAL A 78 -7.99 -16.68 3.43
C VAL A 78 -8.34 -17.12 4.86
N SER A 79 -7.77 -16.50 5.89
CA SER A 79 -8.01 -16.89 7.29
C SER A 79 -9.10 -16.05 7.97
N PRO A 80 -10.02 -16.65 8.74
CA PRO A 80 -10.99 -15.93 9.57
C PRO A 80 -10.35 -14.93 10.54
N VAL A 81 -9.16 -15.29 11.05
CA VAL A 81 -8.35 -14.47 11.96
C VAL A 81 -7.82 -13.20 11.27
N ALA A 82 -7.77 -13.23 9.93
CA ALA A 82 -7.25 -12.15 9.10
C ALA A 82 -8.36 -11.27 8.49
N ALA A 83 -9.63 -11.50 8.82
CA ALA A 83 -10.74 -10.66 8.35
C ALA A 83 -10.59 -9.19 8.80
N SER A 84 -10.12 -8.96 10.02
CA SER A 84 -9.84 -7.61 10.54
C SER A 84 -8.67 -6.95 9.79
N ALA A 85 -7.61 -7.71 9.52
CA ALA A 85 -6.48 -7.25 8.72
C ALA A 85 -6.93 -6.89 7.29
N ARG A 86 -7.79 -7.69 6.68
CA ARG A 86 -8.36 -7.39 5.35
C ARG A 86 -9.12 -6.06 5.35
N ARG A 87 -10.03 -5.84 6.30
CA ARG A 87 -10.77 -4.57 6.41
C ARG A 87 -9.81 -3.39 6.58
N LYS A 88 -8.72 -3.55 7.34
CA LYS A 88 -7.70 -2.51 7.48
C LYS A 88 -6.91 -2.27 6.19
N ALA A 89 -6.54 -3.32 5.45
CA ALA A 89 -5.89 -3.16 4.15
C ALA A 89 -6.79 -2.44 3.14
N GLU A 90 -8.08 -2.76 3.13
CA GLU A 90 -9.10 -2.05 2.35
C GLU A 90 -9.23 -0.58 2.79
N ALA A 91 -9.17 -0.29 4.09
CA ALA A 91 -9.19 1.08 4.62
C ALA A 91 -7.93 1.88 4.22
N VAL A 92 -6.73 1.27 4.24
CA VAL A 92 -5.49 1.89 3.74
C VAL A 92 -5.63 2.24 2.26
N CYS A 93 -6.16 1.30 1.45
CA CYS A 93 -6.42 1.55 0.04
C CYS A 93 -7.44 2.68 -0.16
N ALA A 94 -8.54 2.68 0.60
CA ALA A 94 -9.57 3.71 0.53
C ALA A 94 -9.05 5.10 0.93
N ALA A 95 -8.16 5.18 1.91
CA ALA A 95 -7.52 6.42 2.34
C ALA A 95 -6.66 7.06 1.22
N LEU A 96 -6.07 6.22 0.36
CA LEU A 96 -5.20 6.64 -0.74
C LEU A 96 -5.90 6.69 -2.10
N ALA A 97 -7.10 6.11 -2.24
CA ALA A 97 -7.88 6.09 -3.47
C ALA A 97 -8.09 7.47 -4.14
N PRO A 98 -8.25 8.60 -3.40
CA PRO A 98 -8.34 9.93 -4.01
C PRO A 98 -7.07 10.37 -4.74
N TYR A 99 -5.91 9.85 -4.34
CA TYR A 99 -4.59 10.18 -4.89
C TYR A 99 -4.11 9.16 -5.92
N ARG A 100 -4.96 8.21 -6.29
CA ARG A 100 -4.67 7.23 -7.34
C ARG A 100 -4.25 7.94 -8.62
N TYR A 101 -3.10 7.56 -9.15
CA TYR A 101 -2.68 7.97 -10.47
C TYR A 101 -3.68 7.49 -11.52
N ARG A 102 -4.15 8.42 -12.35
CA ARG A 102 -5.06 8.16 -13.47
C ARG A 102 -4.37 8.61 -14.75
N PRO A 103 -3.84 7.67 -15.56
CA PRO A 103 -3.22 8.04 -16.83
C PRO A 103 -4.28 8.74 -17.71
N GLY A 104 -3.97 9.93 -18.20
CA GLY A 104 -4.80 10.62 -19.19
C GLY A 104 -5.59 11.85 -18.74
N LYS A 105 -5.41 12.37 -17.51
CA LYS A 105 -5.74 13.78 -17.24
C LYS A 105 -4.64 14.66 -17.84
N ARG A 106 -4.60 14.76 -19.18
CA ARG A 106 -3.87 15.86 -19.82
C ARG A 106 -4.45 17.17 -19.27
N PRO A 107 -3.64 18.13 -18.81
CA PRO A 107 -4.16 19.47 -18.55
C PRO A 107 -4.76 19.97 -19.87
N ARG A 108 -6.05 20.33 -19.84
CA ARG A 108 -6.60 21.16 -20.91
C ARG A 108 -5.85 22.48 -20.83
N ARG A 109 -4.93 22.70 -21.77
CA ARG A 109 -4.32 24.00 -22.03
C ARG A 109 -5.40 25.05 -22.29
#